data_AF-A0A951FH05-F1
#
_entry.id   AF-A0A951FH05-F1
#
_cell.length_a   1.000
_cell.length_b   1.000
_cell.length_c   1.000
_cell.angle_alpha   90.00
_cell.angle_beta   90.00
_cell.angle_gamma   90.00
#
_symmetry.space_group_name_H-M   'P 1'
#
loop_
_entity.id
_entity.type
_entity.pdbx_description
1 polymer ?
#
loop_
_entity_poly.entity_id
_entity_poly.type
_entity_poly.pdbx_seq_one_letter_code
_entity_poly.pdbx_strand_id
1 'polypeptide(L)'
;MSYPEAYLAFVEHFNRGEYRACVEPLEEIWFAQRDDFHKGLIRLVVGLNQIKLGLDSGPRFLLATARELMQPYHPRYAGLDLIALDAWISSQQARLDQPDAGTSIEAYRIVLDPVIEEEKQ
;
A
#
# COMPACT_ATOMS: atom_id res chain seq x y z
N MET A 1 15.69 -15.02 -8.10
CA MET A 1 15.00 -13.96 -8.90
C MET A 1 14.79 -12.71 -8.02
N SER A 2 14.72 -11.52 -8.60
CA SER A 2 14.45 -10.26 -7.86
C SER A 2 13.01 -9.81 -8.11
N TYR A 3 12.47 -8.97 -7.22
CA TYR A 3 11.22 -8.25 -7.49
C TYR A 3 11.34 -7.36 -8.74
N PRO A 4 10.24 -7.13 -9.48
CA PRO A 4 10.21 -6.21 -10.62
C PRO A 4 10.64 -4.79 -10.23
N GLU A 5 11.30 -4.07 -11.14
CA GLU A 5 11.83 -2.72 -10.90
C GLU A 5 10.73 -1.73 -10.47
N ALA A 6 9.60 -1.72 -11.16
CA ALA A 6 8.45 -0.88 -10.76
C ALA A 6 7.98 -1.20 -9.33
N TYR A 7 8.00 -2.47 -8.92
CA TYR A 7 7.59 -2.85 -7.56
C TYR A 7 8.60 -2.35 -6.52
N LEU A 8 9.90 -2.44 -6.82
CA LEU A 8 10.95 -1.89 -5.96
C LEU A 8 10.86 -0.36 -5.86
N ALA A 9 10.60 0.35 -6.96
CA ALA A 9 10.40 1.80 -6.98
C ALA A 9 9.20 2.22 -6.12
N PHE A 10 8.08 1.49 -6.21
CA PHE A 10 6.94 1.66 -5.31
C PHE A 10 7.37 1.57 -3.84
N VAL A 11 8.09 0.51 -3.45
CA VAL A 11 8.52 0.30 -2.07
C VAL A 11 9.46 1.41 -1.59
N GLU A 12 10.38 1.86 -2.43
CA GLU A 12 11.31 2.96 -2.11
C GLU A 12 10.55 4.27 -1.85
N HIS A 13 9.67 4.67 -2.78
CA HIS A 13 8.85 5.87 -2.63
C HIS A 13 7.92 5.80 -1.43
N PHE A 14 7.27 4.65 -1.21
CA PHE A 14 6.40 4.44 -0.06
C PHE A 14 7.16 4.66 1.25
N ASN A 15 8.35 4.06 1.36
CA ASN A 15 9.19 4.15 2.56
C ASN A 15 9.78 5.55 2.80
N ARG A 16 9.78 6.43 1.80
CA ARG A 16 10.10 7.87 1.92
C ARG A 16 8.87 8.74 2.22
N GLY A 17 7.66 8.16 2.26
CA GLY A 17 6.41 8.91 2.39
C GLY A 17 6.04 9.70 1.13
N GLU A 18 6.58 9.32 -0.03
CA GLU A 18 6.36 9.93 -1.34
C GLU A 18 5.17 9.26 -2.04
N TYR A 19 4.01 9.21 -1.39
CA TYR A 19 2.87 8.39 -1.84
C TYR A 19 2.36 8.74 -3.25
N ARG A 20 2.46 10.00 -3.68
CA ARG A 20 2.14 10.39 -5.06
C ARG A 20 3.06 9.72 -6.10
N ALA A 21 4.35 9.55 -5.78
CA ALA A 21 5.32 8.92 -6.68
C ALA A 21 5.14 7.39 -6.75
N CYS A 22 4.36 6.80 -5.83
CA CYS A 22 4.03 5.38 -5.86
C CYS A 22 3.00 5.01 -6.93
N VAL A 23 2.21 5.97 -7.42
CA VAL A 23 1.05 5.69 -8.29
C VAL A 23 1.49 5.14 -9.64
N GLU A 24 2.39 5.84 -10.33
CA GLU A 24 2.89 5.45 -11.66
C GLU A 24 3.50 4.04 -11.70
N PRO A 25 4.44 3.65 -10.81
CA PRO A 25 4.99 2.30 -10.82
C PRO A 25 3.93 1.23 -10.50
N LEU A 26 2.98 1.52 -9.61
CA LEU A 26 1.90 0.56 -9.33
C LEU A 26 0.92 0.44 -10.50
N GLU A 27 0.61 1.54 -11.18
CA GLU A 27 -0.23 1.54 -12.37
C GLU A 27 0.43 0.74 -13.50
N GLU A 28 1.74 0.88 -13.71
CA GLU A 28 2.49 0.06 -14.67
C GLU A 28 2.28 -1.44 -14.45
N ILE A 29 2.41 -1.90 -13.21
CA ILE A 29 2.21 -3.31 -12.86
C ILE A 29 0.74 -3.70 -13.02
N TRP A 30 -0.18 -2.87 -12.54
CA TRP A 30 -1.60 -3.13 -12.65
C TRP A 30 -2.09 -3.17 -14.10
N PHE A 31 -1.54 -2.35 -14.99
CA PHE A 31 -1.91 -2.37 -16.41
C PHE A 31 -1.61 -3.72 -17.06
N ALA A 32 -0.54 -4.39 -16.64
CA ALA A 32 -0.15 -5.71 -17.11
C ALA A 32 -0.95 -6.84 -16.47
N GLN A 33 -1.19 -6.78 -15.15
CA GLN A 33 -1.83 -7.88 -14.41
C GLN A 33 -3.36 -7.77 -14.33
N ARG A 34 -3.88 -6.55 -14.25
CA ARG A 34 -5.30 -6.20 -14.05
C ARG A 34 -5.92 -6.85 -12.81
N ASP A 35 -5.11 -7.16 -11.80
CA ASP A 35 -5.57 -7.77 -10.55
C ASP A 35 -6.09 -6.76 -9.51
N ASP A 36 -6.78 -7.27 -8.49
CA ASP A 36 -7.32 -6.44 -7.42
C ASP A 36 -6.24 -6.06 -6.39
N PHE A 37 -5.19 -6.85 -6.23
CA PHE A 37 -4.10 -6.55 -5.30
C PHE A 37 -3.40 -5.22 -5.63
N HIS A 38 -2.91 -5.05 -6.86
CA HIS A 38 -2.22 -3.82 -7.26
C HIS A 38 -3.17 -2.63 -7.30
N LYS A 39 -4.44 -2.85 -7.66
CA LYS A 39 -5.49 -1.84 -7.54
C LYS A 39 -5.68 -1.41 -6.08
N GLY A 40 -5.64 -2.35 -5.14
CA GLY A 40 -5.67 -2.11 -3.71
C GLY A 40 -4.48 -1.25 -3.24
N LEU A 41 -3.27 -1.57 -3.67
CA LEU A 41 -2.08 -0.77 -3.40
C LEU A 41 -2.19 0.66 -3.98
N ILE A 42 -2.73 0.81 -5.20
CA ILE A 42 -2.98 2.13 -5.80
C ILE A 42 -3.97 2.93 -4.94
N ARG A 43 -5.08 2.32 -4.53
CA ARG A 43 -6.07 2.96 -3.65
C ARG A 43 -5.44 3.38 -2.33
N LEU A 44 -4.58 2.55 -1.75
CA LEU A 44 -3.84 2.85 -0.52
C LEU A 44 -2.98 4.12 -0.70
N VAL A 45 -2.07 4.14 -1.69
CA VAL A 45 -1.14 5.28 -1.82
C VAL A 45 -1.83 6.57 -2.24
N VAL A 46 -2.91 6.49 -3.04
CA VAL A 46 -3.74 7.67 -3.33
C VAL A 46 -4.43 8.18 -2.08
N GLY A 47 -4.98 7.28 -1.25
CA GLY A 47 -5.61 7.63 0.02
C GLY A 47 -4.63 8.34 0.97
N LEU A 48 -3.44 7.77 1.15
CA LEU A 48 -2.37 8.36 1.97
C LEU A 48 -1.92 9.73 1.44
N ASN A 49 -1.77 9.88 0.12
CA ASN A 49 -1.45 11.17 -0.46
C ASN A 49 -2.53 12.22 -0.18
N GLN A 50 -3.81 11.83 -0.24
CA GLN A 50 -4.93 12.73 0.10
C GLN A 50 -4.93 13.14 1.58
N ILE A 51 -4.55 12.26 2.51
CA ILE A 51 -4.34 12.62 3.93
C ILE A 51 -3.26 13.70 4.05
N LYS A 52 -2.12 13.55 3.36
CA LYS A 52 -1.05 14.57 3.37
C LYS A 52 -1.52 15.93 2.84
N LEU A 53 -2.50 15.94 1.93
CA LEU A 53 -3.10 17.16 1.38
C LEU A 53 -4.19 17.76 2.28
N GLY A 54 -4.54 17.13 3.40
CA GLY A 54 -5.58 17.61 4.32
C GLY A 54 -7.01 17.32 3.87
N LEU A 55 -7.19 16.33 3.00
CA LEU A 55 -8.52 15.85 2.63
C LEU A 55 -9.00 14.84 3.68
N ASP A 56 -10.29 14.86 3.99
CA ASP A 56 -10.88 14.14 5.13
C ASP A 56 -11.84 13.01 4.72
N SER A 57 -12.58 13.21 3.63
CA SER A 57 -13.64 12.30 3.16
C SER A 57 -13.12 11.29 2.13
N GLY A 58 -12.34 11.76 1.15
CA GLY A 58 -11.74 10.93 0.10
C GLY A 58 -10.85 9.80 0.63
N PRO A 59 -9.91 10.04 1.56
CA PRO A 59 -9.04 9.01 2.09
C PRO A 59 -9.77 7.84 2.75
N ARG A 60 -10.85 8.09 3.49
CA ARG A 60 -11.57 7.04 4.24
C ARG A 60 -12.07 5.94 3.31
N PHE A 61 -12.71 6.37 2.22
CA PHE A 61 -13.23 5.48 1.20
C PHE A 61 -12.10 4.71 0.49
N LEU A 62 -11.02 5.41 0.13
CA LEU A 62 -9.87 4.81 -0.54
C LEU A 62 -9.17 3.76 0.34
N LEU A 63 -8.94 4.05 1.62
CA LEU A 63 -8.32 3.11 2.55
C LEU A 63 -9.23 1.89 2.80
N ALA A 64 -10.55 2.09 2.95
CA ALA A 64 -11.49 0.98 3.10
C ALA A 64 -11.48 0.06 1.88
N THR A 65 -11.56 0.64 0.67
CA THR A 65 -11.54 -0.12 -0.58
C THR A 65 -10.20 -0.84 -0.78
N ALA A 66 -9.08 -0.22 -0.38
CA ALA A 66 -7.76 -0.86 -0.46
C ALA A 66 -7.71 -2.17 0.36
N ARG A 67 -8.24 -2.14 1.59
CA ARG A 67 -8.32 -3.32 2.46
C ARG A 67 -9.21 -4.41 1.88
N GLU A 68 -10.38 -4.05 1.37
CA GLU A 68 -11.30 -5.00 0.73
C GLU A 68 -10.65 -5.70 -0.47
N LEU A 69 -9.95 -4.95 -1.33
CA LEU A 69 -9.26 -5.49 -2.50
C LEU A 69 -8.08 -6.40 -2.14
N MET A 70 -7.39 -6.12 -1.04
CA MET A 70 -6.24 -6.92 -0.58
C MET A 70 -6.64 -8.11 0.30
N GLN A 71 -7.86 -8.14 0.84
CA GLN A 71 -8.33 -9.19 1.75
C GLN A 71 -8.11 -10.62 1.22
N PRO A 72 -8.37 -10.94 -0.06
CA PRO A 72 -8.19 -12.29 -0.58
C PRO A 72 -6.74 -12.78 -0.64
N TYR A 73 -5.77 -11.86 -0.50
CA TYR A 73 -4.34 -12.14 -0.64
C TYR A 73 -3.65 -12.38 0.72
N HIS A 74 -4.40 -12.29 1.84
CA HIS A 74 -3.86 -12.57 3.16
C HIS A 74 -3.35 -14.01 3.31
N PRO A 75 -2.39 -14.27 4.23
CA PRO A 75 -1.74 -13.30 5.12
C PRO A 75 -0.49 -12.63 4.52
N ARG A 76 0.06 -13.21 3.45
CA ARG A 76 1.28 -12.74 2.78
C ARG A 76 1.10 -12.87 1.27
N TYR A 77 1.49 -11.83 0.54
CA TYR A 77 1.47 -11.84 -0.92
C TYR A 77 2.46 -10.84 -1.50
N ALA A 78 3.09 -11.19 -2.63
CA ALA A 78 4.10 -10.36 -3.30
C ALA A 78 5.23 -9.87 -2.37
N GLY A 79 5.56 -10.64 -1.33
CA GLY A 79 6.57 -10.29 -0.33
C GLY A 79 6.10 -9.31 0.76
N LEU A 80 4.82 -8.95 0.80
CA LEU A 80 4.25 -8.12 1.87
C LEU A 80 3.64 -8.97 2.98
N ASP A 81 3.87 -8.55 4.22
CA ASP A 81 3.06 -8.95 5.37
C ASP A 81 1.76 -8.15 5.37
N LEU A 82 0.68 -8.77 4.87
CA LEU A 82 -0.62 -8.11 4.75
C LEU A 82 -1.35 -8.01 6.08
N ILE A 83 -1.00 -8.84 7.07
CA ILE A 83 -1.53 -8.69 8.43
C ILE A 83 -1.02 -7.38 9.03
N ALA A 84 0.30 -7.16 8.98
CA ALA A 84 0.90 -5.94 9.50
C ALA A 84 0.42 -4.68 8.74
N LEU A 85 0.33 -4.79 7.41
CA LEU A 85 -0.15 -3.69 6.57
C LEU A 85 -1.62 -3.37 6.86
N ASP A 86 -2.51 -4.36 6.95
CA ASP A 86 -3.94 -4.15 7.23
C ASP A 86 -4.17 -3.52 8.61
N ALA A 87 -3.42 -3.97 9.62
CA ALA A 87 -3.47 -3.38 10.96
C ALA A 87 -3.05 -1.90 10.93
N TRP A 88 -2.00 -1.56 10.18
CA TRP A 88 -1.57 -0.18 10.03
C TRP A 88 -2.54 0.68 9.22
N ILE A 89 -3.15 0.15 8.15
CA ILE A 89 -4.20 0.89 7.41
C ILE A 89 -5.39 1.16 8.33
N SER A 90 -5.78 0.17 9.15
CA SER A 90 -6.85 0.32 10.14
C SER A 90 -6.56 1.43 11.15
N SER A 91 -5.32 1.56 11.62
CA SER A 91 -4.94 2.65 12.52
C SER A 91 -5.03 4.02 11.83
N GLN A 92 -4.64 4.12 10.55
CA GLN A 92 -4.81 5.36 9.78
C GLN A 92 -6.29 5.75 9.64
N GLN A 93 -7.17 4.77 9.38
CA GLN A 93 -8.62 5.02 9.30
C GLN A 93 -9.19 5.51 10.62
N ALA A 94 -8.86 4.83 11.73
CA ALA A 94 -9.31 5.22 13.07
C ALA A 94 -8.82 6.61 13.48
N ARG A 95 -7.64 7.02 13.01
CA ARG A 95 -7.14 8.38 13.21
C ARG A 95 -7.98 9.40 12.47
N LEU A 96 -8.38 9.15 11.22
CA LEU A 96 -9.20 10.10 10.47
C LEU A 96 -10.52 10.40 11.20
N ASP A 97 -11.08 9.46 11.96
CA ASP A 97 -12.29 9.68 12.78
C ASP A 97 -12.10 10.68 13.93
N GLN A 98 -10.86 11.08 14.24
CA GLN A 98 -10.56 12.03 15.31
C GLN A 98 -10.63 13.48 14.80
N PRO A 99 -11.20 14.42 15.59
CA PRO A 99 -11.33 15.82 15.19
C PRO A 99 -10.01 16.52 14.84
N ASP A 100 -8.91 16.08 15.45
CA ASP A 100 -7.58 16.70 15.35
C ASP A 100 -6.57 15.84 14.59
N ALA A 101 -7.02 14.87 13.79
CA ALA A 101 -6.15 13.91 13.07
C ALA A 101 -5.07 14.59 12.21
N GLY A 102 -5.42 15.75 11.64
CA GLY A 102 -4.57 16.55 10.78
C GLY A 102 -4.14 15.79 9.53
N THR A 103 -2.95 16.13 9.02
CA THR A 103 -2.34 15.52 7.82
C THR A 103 -1.30 14.44 8.14
N SER A 104 -1.22 14.04 9.40
CA SER A 104 -0.18 13.15 9.90
C SER A 104 -0.53 11.69 9.61
N ILE A 105 0.46 10.94 9.15
CA ILE A 105 0.38 9.49 8.87
C ILE A 105 1.36 8.79 9.80
N GLU A 106 0.96 7.69 10.43
CA GLU A 106 1.87 6.94 11.29
C GLU A 106 2.95 6.30 10.45
N ALA A 107 4.18 6.25 10.97
CA ALA A 107 5.28 5.64 10.25
C ALA A 107 5.03 4.15 10.03
N TYR A 108 5.11 3.73 8.77
CA TYR A 108 5.14 2.33 8.37
C TYR A 108 6.17 2.17 7.26
N ARG A 109 6.94 1.10 7.36
CA ARG A 109 7.96 0.76 6.37
C ARG A 109 7.61 -0.61 5.80
N ILE A 110 7.46 -0.66 4.48
CA ILE A 110 7.41 -1.90 3.75
C ILE A 110 8.79 -2.55 3.79
N VAL A 111 8.82 -3.79 4.26
CA VAL A 111 9.96 -4.69 4.19
C VAL A 111 9.49 -5.90 3.38
N LEU A 112 10.16 -6.14 2.25
CA LEU A 112 9.84 -7.28 1.40
C LEU A 112 10.46 -8.54 1.99
N ASP A 113 9.71 -9.64 1.98
CA ASP A 113 10.24 -10.97 2.25
C ASP A 113 11.40 -11.27 1.27
N PRO A 114 12.41 -12.08 1.66
CA PRO A 114 13.45 -12.47 0.72
C PRO A 114 12.86 -13.35 -0.38
N VAL A 115 13.33 -13.17 -1.63
CA VAL A 115 13.01 -14.11 -2.70
C VAL A 115 13.83 -15.38 -2.49
N ILE A 116 13.19 -16.43 -1.99
CA ILE A 116 13.82 -17.75 -1.79
C ILE A 116 13.72 -18.53 -3.11
N GLU A 117 14.85 -18.93 -3.67
CA GLU A 117 14.88 -19.90 -4.77
C GLU A 117 14.68 -21.30 -4.19
N GLU A 118 13.59 -21.97 -4.57
CA GLU A 118 13.54 -23.43 -4.40
C GLU A 118 14.54 -24.02 -5.41
N GLU A 119 15.66 -24.53 -4.90
CA GLU A 119 16.53 -25.42 -5.68
C GLU A 119 15.66 -26.58 -6.19
N LYS A 120 15.38 -26.59 -7.50
CA LYS A 120 14.85 -27.79 -8.16
C LYS A 120 15.90 -28.89 -8.02
N GLN A 121 15.65 -29.83 -7.11
CA GLN A 121 16.30 -31.13 -7.07
C GLN A 121 16.09 -31.89 -8.39
#